data_AF-A0A424N612-F1
#
_entry.id   AF-A0A424N612-F1
#
_cell.length_a   1.000
_cell.length_b   1.000
_cell.length_c   1.000
_cell.angle_alpha   90.00
_cell.angle_beta   90.00
_cell.angle_gamma   90.00
#
_symmetry.space_group_name_H-M   'P 1'
#
loop_
_entity.id
_entity.type
_entity.pdbx_description
1 polymer ?
#
loop_
_entity_poly.entity_id
_entity_poly.type
_entity_poly.pdbx_seq_one_letter_code
_entity_poly.pdbx_strand_id
1 'polypeptide(L)'
;MMELEKSLKIGKDLYELNSGTMNKLFTIDAESIDTFMDVNKSFGDRMPSIKGFSEFIEMQKDYGKALWDESQSVMTAKSEIVQDAMEQAKTLMSDFYPTSSPTVKKAAKKTAAAAT
;
A
#
# COMPACT_ATOMS: atom_id res chain seq x y z
N MET A 1 17.48 22.35 -22.13
CA MET A 1 18.00 21.10 -21.54
C MET A 1 18.22 20.12 -22.66
N MET A 2 19.44 19.55 -22.74
CA MET A 2 19.72 18.44 -23.64
C MET A 2 18.85 17.24 -23.23
N GLU A 3 18.38 16.43 -24.18
CA GLU A 3 17.51 15.27 -23.90
C GLU A 3 18.12 14.33 -22.84
N LEU A 4 19.45 14.24 -22.78
CA LEU A 4 20.19 13.48 -21.76
C LEU A 4 20.02 14.05 -20.34
N GLU A 5 20.04 15.38 -20.16
CA GLU A 5 19.84 16.02 -18.85
C GLU A 5 18.41 15.80 -18.34
N LYS A 6 17.42 15.86 -19.24
CA LYS A 6 16.02 15.54 -18.90
C LYS A 6 15.89 14.09 -18.47
N SER A 7 16.45 13.14 -19.23
CA SER A 7 16.41 11.71 -18.91
C SER A 7 17.09 11.38 -17.57
N LEU A 8 18.22 12.04 -17.27
CA LEU A 8 18.88 11.89 -15.98
C LEU A 8 18.03 12.46 -14.83
N LYS A 9 17.34 13.59 -15.05
CA LYS A 9 16.45 14.18 -14.06
C LYS A 9 15.29 13.24 -13.71
N ILE A 10 14.56 12.71 -14.69
CA ILE A 10 13.45 11.78 -14.40
C ILE A 10 13.93 10.48 -13.74
N GLY A 11 15.10 9.97 -14.13
CA GLY A 11 15.70 8.81 -13.46
C GLY A 11 15.99 9.08 -11.98
N LYS A 12 16.51 10.27 -11.66
CA LYS A 12 16.74 10.71 -10.27
C LYS A 12 15.43 10.87 -9.51
N ASP A 13 14.43 11.54 -10.09
CA ASP A 13 13.14 11.79 -9.44
C ASP A 13 12.40 10.47 -9.13
N LEU A 14 12.44 9.49 -10.04
CA LEU A 14 11.88 8.15 -9.82
C LEU A 14 12.65 7.36 -8.77
N TYR A 15 13.99 7.48 -8.73
CA TYR A 15 14.80 6.84 -7.70
C TYR A 15 14.47 7.40 -6.31
N GLU A 16 14.37 8.72 -6.18
CA GLU A 16 13.98 9.38 -4.93
C GLU A 16 12.57 8.96 -4.49
N LEU A 17 11.61 8.88 -5.42
CA LEU A 17 10.27 8.37 -5.15
C LEU A 17 10.29 6.93 -4.63
N ASN A 18 11.04 6.04 -5.27
CA ASN A 18 11.16 4.64 -4.85
C ASN A 18 11.81 4.52 -3.46
N SER A 19 12.91 5.26 -3.22
CA SER A 19 13.58 5.25 -1.93
C SER A 19 12.68 5.78 -0.81
N GLY A 20 11.96 6.89 -1.07
CA GLY A 20 10.98 7.44 -0.12
C GLY A 20 9.84 6.46 0.17
N THR A 21 9.33 5.78 -0.86
CA THR A 21 8.28 4.76 -0.72
C THR A 21 8.76 3.59 0.13
N MET A 22 9.95 3.05 -0.13
CA MET A 22 10.52 1.96 0.66
C MET A 22 10.77 2.37 2.11
N ASN A 23 11.24 3.60 2.36
CA ASN A 23 11.40 4.11 3.72
C ASN A 23 10.06 4.14 4.47
N LYS A 24 8.98 4.64 3.83
CA LYS A 24 7.65 4.63 4.43
C LYS A 24 7.16 3.21 4.76
N LEU A 25 7.38 2.26 3.85
CA LEU A 25 7.02 0.85 4.08
C LEU A 25 7.81 0.25 5.26
N PHE A 26 9.11 0.53 5.35
CA PHE A 26 9.93 0.08 6.47
C PHE A 26 9.52 0.71 7.80
N THR A 27 9.14 1.99 7.80
CA THR A 27 8.61 2.65 9.00
C THR A 27 7.36 1.94 9.50
N ILE A 28 6.41 1.63 8.61
CA ILE A 28 5.21 0.87 9.00
C ILE A 28 5.57 -0.52 9.54
N ASP A 29 6.52 -1.21 8.92
CA ASP A 29 6.95 -2.54 9.40
C ASP A 29 7.57 -2.47 10.80
N ALA A 30 8.38 -1.44 11.08
CA ALA A 30 8.95 -1.23 12.41
C ALA A 30 7.87 -0.91 13.44
N GLU A 31 6.96 0.01 13.13
CA GLU A 31 5.83 0.37 14.01
C GLU A 31 4.93 -0.84 14.27
N SER A 32 4.67 -1.67 13.25
CA SER A 32 3.86 -2.88 13.38
C SER A 32 4.51 -3.91 14.31
N ILE A 33 5.84 -4.07 14.26
CA ILE A 33 6.58 -4.95 15.19
C ILE A 33 6.39 -4.49 16.64
N ASP A 34 6.52 -3.19 16.90
CA ASP A 34 6.33 -2.63 18.24
C ASP A 34 4.90 -2.85 18.72
N THR A 35 3.89 -2.61 17.87
CA THR A 35 2.48 -2.89 18.19
C THR A 35 2.25 -4.37 18.49
N PHE A 36 2.83 -5.30 17.73
CA PHE A 36 2.71 -6.73 18.01
C PHE A 36 3.33 -7.10 19.37
N MET A 37 4.46 -6.50 19.73
CA MET A 37 5.06 -6.72 21.05
C MET A 37 4.14 -6.19 22.17
N ASP A 38 3.53 -5.03 21.98
CA ASP A 38 2.63 -4.44 22.95
C ASP A 38 1.34 -5.26 23.12
N VAL A 39 0.78 -5.77 22.03
CA VAL A 39 -0.34 -6.72 22.08
C VAL A 39 0.07 -7.95 22.87
N ASN A 40 1.19 -8.60 22.53
CA ASN A 40 1.66 -9.79 23.25
C ASN A 40 1.86 -9.54 24.75
N LYS A 41 2.46 -8.40 25.10
CA LYS A 41 2.69 -8.01 26.48
C LYS A 41 1.37 -7.78 27.23
N SER A 42 0.45 -7.02 26.65
CA SER A 42 -0.87 -6.75 27.23
C SER A 42 -1.64 -8.04 27.55
N PHE A 43 -1.58 -9.02 26.64
CA PHE A 43 -2.20 -10.33 26.84
C PHE A 43 -1.45 -11.20 27.85
N GLY A 44 -0.12 -11.15 27.86
CA GLY A 44 0.71 -11.80 28.88
C GLY A 44 0.41 -11.30 30.28
N ASP A 45 0.24 -9.98 30.45
CA ASP A 45 -0.09 -9.33 31.72
C ASP A 45 -1.49 -9.72 32.22
N ARG A 46 -2.42 -10.02 31.31
CA ARG A 46 -3.77 -10.52 31.65
C ARG A 46 -3.76 -12.00 32.06
N MET A 47 -2.76 -12.78 31.67
CA MET A 47 -2.76 -14.23 31.85
C MET A 47 -2.91 -14.71 33.31
N PRO A 48 -2.24 -14.10 34.33
CA PRO A 48 -2.42 -14.47 35.73
C PRO A 48 -3.82 -14.20 36.30
N SER A 49 -4.61 -13.36 35.63
CA SER A 49 -5.97 -12.99 36.09
C SER A 49 -7.06 -13.95 35.65
N ILE A 50 -6.75 -14.89 34.74
CA ILE A 50 -7.69 -15.87 34.19
C ILE A 50 -7.98 -16.96 35.22
N LYS A 51 -9.25 -17.14 35.56
CA LYS A 51 -9.73 -18.09 36.58
C LYS A 51 -10.37 -19.34 36.00
N GLY A 52 -10.60 -19.40 34.68
CA GLY A 52 -11.24 -20.55 34.06
C GLY A 52 -11.14 -20.59 32.54
N PHE A 53 -11.57 -21.72 31.97
CA PHE A 53 -11.49 -22.00 30.54
C PHE A 53 -12.32 -21.03 29.69
N SER A 54 -13.50 -20.61 30.16
CA SER A 54 -14.33 -19.65 29.42
C SER A 54 -13.62 -18.30 29.26
N GLU A 55 -13.05 -17.78 30.35
CA GLU A 55 -12.28 -16.52 30.37
C GLU A 55 -11.02 -16.63 29.49
N PHE A 56 -10.37 -17.80 29.46
CA PHE A 56 -9.26 -18.05 28.56
C PHE A 56 -9.67 -17.98 27.09
N ILE A 57 -10.80 -18.59 26.71
CA ILE A 57 -11.31 -18.54 25.33
C ILE A 57 -11.70 -17.12 24.92
N GLU A 58 -12.32 -16.36 25.82
CA GLU A 58 -12.61 -14.94 25.59
C GLU A 58 -11.34 -14.12 25.38
N MET A 59 -10.33 -14.31 26.23
CA MET A 59 -9.03 -13.68 26.05
C MET A 59 -8.38 -14.07 24.70
N GLN A 60 -8.43 -15.34 24.30
CA GLN A 60 -7.89 -15.77 23.00
C GLN A 60 -8.63 -15.14 21.82
N LYS A 61 -9.95 -14.93 21.93
CA LYS A 61 -10.74 -14.21 20.92
C LYS A 61 -10.35 -12.74 20.85
N ASP A 62 -10.22 -12.07 21.98
CA ASP A 62 -9.75 -10.68 22.05
C ASP A 62 -8.36 -10.54 21.42
N TYR A 63 -7.45 -11.47 21.71
CA TYR A 63 -6.09 -11.49 21.16
C TYR A 63 -6.10 -11.64 19.63
N GLY A 64 -6.84 -12.64 19.14
CA GLY A 64 -6.98 -12.87 17.70
C GLY A 64 -7.61 -11.67 16.98
N LYS A 65 -8.59 -11.03 17.61
CA LYS A 65 -9.19 -9.80 17.09
C LYS A 65 -8.19 -8.65 17.03
N ALA A 66 -7.42 -8.42 18.10
CA ALA A 66 -6.41 -7.37 18.14
C ALA A 66 -5.34 -7.55 17.05
N LEU A 67 -4.83 -8.78 16.86
CA LEU A 67 -3.89 -9.09 15.79
C LEU A 67 -4.48 -8.87 14.39
N TRP A 68 -5.73 -9.26 14.19
CA TRP A 68 -6.41 -9.11 12.92
C TRP A 68 -6.65 -7.64 12.57
N ASP A 69 -7.19 -6.87 13.51
CA ASP A 69 -7.47 -5.45 13.33
C ASP A 69 -6.17 -4.68 13.01
N GLU A 70 -5.07 -5.00 13.71
CA GLU A 70 -3.74 -4.42 13.42
C GLU A 70 -3.24 -4.81 12.02
N SER A 71 -3.34 -6.09 11.65
CA SER A 71 -2.94 -6.53 10.31
C SER A 71 -3.73 -5.85 9.19
N GLN A 72 -5.03 -5.59 9.39
CA GLN A 72 -5.85 -4.85 8.43
C GLN A 72 -5.47 -3.38 8.33
N SER A 73 -5.16 -2.76 9.47
CA SER A 73 -4.66 -1.39 9.55
C SER A 73 -3.35 -1.24 8.75
N VAL A 74 -2.37 -2.10 9.01
CA VAL A 74 -1.08 -2.12 8.32
C VAL A 74 -1.25 -2.35 6.81
N MET A 75 -2.10 -3.29 6.40
CA MET A 75 -2.35 -3.54 4.98
C MET A 75 -2.99 -2.33 4.28
N THR A 76 -3.93 -1.66 4.93
CA THR A 76 -4.56 -0.44 4.42
C THR A 76 -3.50 0.65 4.22
N ALA A 77 -2.70 0.91 5.24
CA ALA A 77 -1.66 1.94 5.19
C ALA A 77 -0.58 1.65 4.12
N LYS A 78 -0.17 0.38 3.95
CA LYS A 78 0.73 -0.02 2.85
C LYS A 78 0.10 0.21 1.47
N SER A 79 -1.19 -0.10 1.32
CA SER A 79 -1.91 0.14 0.07
C SER A 79 -1.96 1.63 -0.27
N GLU A 80 -2.24 2.49 0.72
CA GLU A 80 -2.24 3.94 0.55
C GLU A 80 -0.87 4.46 0.12
N ILE A 81 0.23 4.01 0.76
CA ILE A 81 1.60 4.38 0.36
C ILE A 81 1.88 4.04 -1.11
N VAL A 82 1.48 2.85 -1.55
CA VAL A 82 1.72 2.40 -2.94
C VAL A 82 0.86 3.17 -3.92
N GLN A 83 -0.39 3.47 -3.57
CA GLN A 83 -1.28 4.30 -4.40
C GLN A 83 -0.72 5.71 -4.57
N ASP A 84 -0.31 6.35 -3.47
CA ASP A 84 0.33 7.67 -3.49
C ASP A 84 1.61 7.67 -4.35
N ALA A 85 2.42 6.62 -4.25
CA ALA A 85 3.62 6.49 -5.06
C ALA A 85 3.28 6.36 -6.56
N MET A 86 2.24 5.61 -6.91
CA MET A 86 1.76 5.51 -8.29
C MET A 86 1.24 6.85 -8.84
N GLU A 87 0.50 7.61 -8.04
CA GLU A 87 0.01 8.93 -8.45
C GLU A 87 1.15 9.92 -8.68
N GLN A 88 2.16 9.91 -7.80
CA GLN A 88 3.37 10.72 -7.97
C GLN A 88 4.16 10.30 -9.21
N ALA A 89 4.34 9.00 -9.44
CA ALA A 89 5.01 8.49 -10.64
C ALA A 89 4.27 8.90 -11.92
N LYS A 90 2.93 8.82 -11.94
CA LYS A 90 2.11 9.28 -13.05
C LYS A 90 2.31 10.78 -13.33
N THR A 91 2.41 11.58 -12.28
CA THR A 91 2.64 13.03 -12.38
C THR A 91 4.01 13.31 -12.99
N LEU A 92 5.07 12.69 -12.47
CA LEU A 92 6.44 12.79 -13.00
C LEU A 92 6.53 12.40 -14.48
N MET A 93 5.86 11.31 -14.87
CA MET A 93 5.81 10.86 -16.26
C MET A 93 5.02 11.82 -17.17
N SER A 94 3.95 12.42 -16.66
CA SER A 94 3.13 13.38 -17.41
C SER A 94 3.87 14.71 -17.62
N ASP A 95 4.68 15.14 -16.66
CA ASP A 95 5.53 16.32 -16.78
C ASP A 95 6.67 16.11 -17.79
N PHE A 96 7.15 14.87 -17.91
CA PHE A 96 8.21 14.50 -18.85
C PHE A 96 7.69 14.26 -20.28
N TYR A 97 6.50 13.65 -20.40
CA TYR A 97 5.76 13.53 -21.65
C TYR A 97 4.46 14.36 -21.60
N PRO A 98 4.56 15.70 -21.62
CA PRO A 98 3.37 16.56 -21.68
C PRO A 98 2.59 16.17 -22.93
N THR A 99 1.35 15.74 -22.73
CA THR A 99 0.59 15.02 -23.75
C THR A 99 0.34 15.91 -24.96
N SER A 100 1.16 15.79 -25.99
CA SER A 100 0.77 16.07 -27.37
C SER A 100 0.89 14.76 -28.15
N SER A 101 -0.10 13.87 -28.01
CA SER A 101 -0.25 12.76 -28.93
C SER A 101 -1.73 12.47 -29.20
N PRO A 102 -2.05 12.13 -30.46
CA PRO A 102 -3.38 12.31 -31.04
C PRO A 102 -4.37 11.32 -30.45
N THR A 103 -5.61 11.78 -30.28
CA THR A 103 -6.76 10.91 -30.00
C THR A 103 -6.78 9.74 -30.99
N VAL A 104 -6.50 8.53 -30.51
CA VAL A 104 -6.78 7.31 -31.27
C VAL A 104 -8.29 7.23 -31.38
N LYS A 105 -8.84 7.64 -32.54
CA LYS A 105 -10.25 7.42 -32.87
C LYS A 105 -10.50 5.92 -32.83
N LYS A 106 -11.21 5.48 -31.78
CA LYS A 106 -11.68 4.11 -31.63
C LYS A 106 -12.53 3.78 -32.87
N ALA A 107 -12.02 2.96 -33.77
CA ALA A 107 -12.78 2.46 -34.91
C ALA A 107 -13.97 1.66 -34.34
N ALA A 108 -15.19 2.15 -34.58
CA ALA A 108 -16.41 1.46 -34.20
C ALA A 108 -16.47 0.12 -34.93
N LYS A 109 -16.38 -0.98 -34.18
CA LYS A 109 -16.58 -2.33 -34.70
C LYS A 109 -18.05 -2.45 -35.13
N LYS A 110 -18.29 -2.44 -36.45
CA LYS A 110 -19.57 -2.83 -37.05
C LYS A 110 -19.78 -4.32 -36.77
N THR A 111 -20.63 -4.64 -35.80
CA THR A 111 -21.21 -5.97 -35.67
C THR A 111 -22.30 -6.08 -36.74
N ALA A 112 -22.03 -6.83 -37.81
CA ALA A 112 -23.07 -7.24 -38.74
C ALA A 112 -23.95 -8.29 -38.03
N ALA A 113 -25.25 -8.00 -37.95
CA ALA A 113 -26.26 -8.95 -37.53
C ALA A 113 -26.30 -10.10 -38.54
N ALA A 114 -26.10 -11.34 -38.06
CA ALA A 114 -26.42 -12.54 -38.81
C ALA A 114 -27.95 -12.67 -38.83
N ALA A 115 -28.55 -12.41 -39.98
CA ALA A 115 -29.86 -12.89 -40.35
C ALA A 115 -29.64 -14.01 -41.36
N THR A 116 -29.96 -15.24 -40.96
CA THR A 116 -30.56 -16.35 -41.74
C THR A 116 -30.69 -17.55 -40.82
#